data_AF-A0A098VT96-F1
#
_entry.id   AF-A0A098VT96-F1
#
_cell.length_a   1.000
_cell.length_b   1.000
_cell.length_c   1.000
_cell.angle_alpha   90.00
_cell.angle_beta   90.00
_cell.angle_gamma   90.00
#
_symmetry.space_group_name_H-M   'P 1'
#
loop_
_entity.id
_entity.type
_entity.pdbx_description
1 polymer ?
#
loop_
_entity_poly.entity_id
_entity_poly.type
_entity_poly.pdbx_seq_one_letter_code
_entity_poly.pdbx_strand_id
1 'polypeptide(L)'
;MQATGMEGIEAAAFQHNWASSSTPSDPSPTAMTPVVARPNEFLMMDYSQLDMEECLLMFYSKFYPFDRIYRVKGPYFTRREFSMTLANQTYIRFLSFLGEADMRERIVQAKPIKIDIGAIYSARPSEKKSLMPASFSAIERELVFDIDLTDYDDIRKCCQNKKMCIKCWQYIVAAVKVLDAILRMDFGFVSILWVFSGRRGIHCWVADKRARTLDSGLRKAIVSYIEISRSAGKTSGNGANYSVSNGGSYNNSSAVESHPMIKRALSLVSPIFKQKILPELLSEDVENTDLATSLSGLCPAPNGLIEMWKKEKICDPLERWKTIVQQLCTSEKKQRSHLAEEFILHRLYPRLDSNVSIGLNHLLKAPFCVHPDTGKICVPIDPALIDKFDPDMVPTIHSILSKENGSDHLQPYLLLMDQFLESLNK
;
A
#
# COMPACT_ATOMS: atom_id res chain seq x y z
N MET A 1 -70.08 -0.69 -49.76
CA MET A 1 -70.46 0.51 -48.97
C MET A 1 -69.34 1.54 -49.06
N GLN A 2 -69.65 2.80 -48.77
CA GLN A 2 -68.81 4.04 -48.70
C GLN A 2 -67.28 3.84 -48.40
N ALA A 3 -66.28 4.57 -48.94
CA ALA A 3 -66.10 5.98 -49.40
C ALA A 3 -66.09 7.04 -48.26
N THR A 4 -65.26 8.10 -48.18
CA THR A 4 -64.09 8.63 -48.95
C THR A 4 -62.79 8.50 -48.09
N GLY A 5 -61.64 9.20 -48.21
CA GLY A 5 -61.07 10.31 -49.03
C GLY A 5 -59.51 10.18 -49.06
N MET A 6 -58.63 11.08 -49.54
CA MET A 6 -58.67 12.52 -49.90
C MET A 6 -58.75 13.48 -48.70
N GLU A 7 -58.00 14.61 -48.58
CA GLU A 7 -57.09 15.37 -49.50
C GLU A 7 -55.68 15.58 -48.84
N GLY A 8 -54.63 16.18 -49.44
CA GLY A 8 -54.43 17.61 -49.83
C GLY A 8 -53.62 18.37 -48.74
N ILE A 9 -52.73 19.35 -48.97
CA ILE A 9 -52.41 20.28 -50.09
C ILE A 9 -50.90 20.68 -50.03
N GLU A 10 -50.35 21.21 -51.13
CA GLU A 10 -48.95 21.65 -51.27
C GLU A 10 -48.64 23.10 -50.81
N ALA A 11 -47.33 23.37 -50.69
CA ALA A 11 -46.60 24.62 -50.91
C ALA A 11 -47.29 26.01 -50.87
N ALA A 12 -46.69 26.92 -50.11
CA ALA A 12 -46.70 28.35 -50.40
C ALA A 12 -45.29 28.95 -50.15
N ALA A 13 -44.78 29.72 -51.12
CA ALA A 13 -43.53 30.47 -51.00
C ALA A 13 -43.82 31.98 -51.07
N PHE A 14 -43.01 32.79 -50.40
CA PHE A 14 -42.93 34.23 -50.65
C PHE A 14 -41.49 34.73 -50.52
N GLN A 15 -41.12 35.67 -51.38
CA GLN A 15 -39.80 36.29 -51.48
C GLN A 15 -39.93 37.82 -51.36
N HIS A 16 -38.78 38.53 -51.37
CA HIS A 16 -38.62 39.97 -51.65
C HIS A 16 -39.07 40.94 -50.52
N ASN A 17 -38.50 42.16 -50.36
CA ASN A 17 -37.47 42.82 -51.17
C ASN A 17 -36.56 43.84 -50.42
N TRP A 18 -35.29 43.89 -50.86
CA TRP A 18 -34.41 45.05 -51.16
C TRP A 18 -34.38 46.38 -50.34
N ALA A 19 -33.16 46.71 -49.88
CA ALA A 19 -32.38 47.97 -50.12
C ALA A 19 -32.86 49.32 -49.48
N SER A 20 -32.07 50.40 -49.36
CA SER A 20 -30.71 50.73 -49.88
C SER A 20 -29.93 51.77 -49.02
N SER A 21 -28.60 51.76 -49.13
CA SER A 21 -27.59 52.87 -49.03
C SER A 21 -27.79 54.14 -48.14
N SER A 22 -26.76 54.51 -47.38
CA SER A 22 -25.96 55.77 -47.63
C SER A 22 -24.75 55.93 -46.68
N THR A 23 -23.75 56.72 -47.08
CA THR A 23 -22.49 57.11 -46.38
C THR A 23 -21.98 58.44 -46.98
N PRO A 24 -20.90 59.12 -46.52
CA PRO A 24 -20.26 59.18 -45.18
C PRO A 24 -20.08 60.65 -44.66
N SER A 25 -19.53 60.85 -43.45
CA SER A 25 -18.68 62.01 -43.14
C SER A 25 -17.76 61.77 -41.93
N ASP A 26 -16.50 62.23 -42.03
CA ASP A 26 -15.48 62.27 -40.96
C ASP A 26 -15.89 63.23 -39.82
N PRO A 27 -15.39 63.08 -38.58
CA PRO A 27 -14.07 63.65 -38.31
C PRO A 27 -13.15 62.85 -37.36
N SER A 28 -11.86 63.06 -37.58
CA SER A 28 -10.73 62.70 -36.72
C SER A 28 -9.92 63.98 -36.38
N PRO A 29 -9.00 63.98 -35.39
CA PRO A 29 -8.68 62.93 -34.40
C PRO A 29 -8.76 63.40 -32.93
N THR A 30 -8.92 62.47 -31.99
CA THR A 30 -8.53 62.65 -30.57
C THR A 30 -7.54 61.55 -30.20
N ALA A 31 -6.54 61.87 -29.38
CA ALA A 31 -5.34 61.04 -29.24
C ALA A 31 -5.60 59.61 -28.72
N MET A 32 -4.95 58.62 -29.35
CA MET A 32 -4.94 57.24 -28.87
C MET A 32 -4.09 57.14 -27.60
N THR A 33 -4.68 56.67 -26.50
CA THR A 33 -3.90 56.01 -25.44
C THR A 33 -3.68 54.55 -25.83
N PRO A 34 -2.46 54.01 -25.74
CA PRO A 34 -2.24 52.60 -26.01
C PRO A 34 -2.85 51.77 -24.89
N VAL A 35 -3.95 51.08 -25.18
CA VAL A 35 -4.46 50.00 -24.31
C VAL A 35 -3.47 48.85 -24.39
N VAL A 36 -2.48 48.87 -23.50
CA VAL A 36 -1.54 47.77 -23.31
C VAL A 36 -2.36 46.53 -22.96
N ALA A 37 -2.35 45.55 -23.86
CA ALA A 37 -2.96 44.25 -23.59
C ALA A 37 -2.27 43.66 -22.35
N ARG A 38 -3.02 43.50 -21.26
CA ARG A 38 -2.51 42.79 -20.09
C ARG A 38 -2.20 41.35 -20.54
N PRO A 39 -1.00 40.80 -20.24
CA PRO A 39 -0.79 39.37 -20.40
C PRO A 39 -1.79 38.61 -19.51
N ASN A 40 -2.13 37.38 -19.88
CA ASN A 40 -3.07 36.57 -19.10
C ASN A 40 -2.59 36.41 -17.65
N GLU A 41 -3.23 37.13 -16.73
CA GLU A 41 -3.20 36.82 -15.29
C GLU A 41 -4.04 35.55 -15.07
N PHE A 42 -3.49 34.41 -15.51
CA PHE A 42 -3.89 33.11 -14.99
C PHE A 42 -3.55 33.13 -13.50
N LEU A 43 -4.55 33.44 -12.67
CA LEU A 43 -4.45 33.34 -11.23
C LEU A 43 -4.01 31.93 -10.87
N MET A 44 -2.76 31.78 -10.44
CA MET A 44 -2.32 30.58 -9.76
C MET A 44 -3.12 30.48 -8.46
N MET A 45 -4.15 29.62 -8.47
CA MET A 45 -4.92 29.29 -7.27
C MET A 45 -3.95 28.89 -6.17
N ASP A 46 -4.08 29.48 -4.99
CA ASP A 46 -3.31 29.05 -3.84
C ASP A 46 -3.88 27.73 -3.31
N TYR A 47 -3.36 26.63 -3.87
CA TYR A 47 -3.72 25.26 -3.49
C TYR A 47 -3.36 24.91 -2.03
N SER A 48 -2.75 25.81 -1.26
CA SER A 48 -2.59 25.66 0.19
C SER A 48 -3.80 26.12 1.01
N GLN A 49 -4.75 26.84 0.40
CA GLN A 49 -5.97 27.35 1.05
C GLN A 49 -7.24 26.56 0.75
N LEU A 50 -7.19 25.59 -0.17
CA LEU A 50 -8.33 24.71 -0.46
C LEU A 50 -8.61 23.76 0.71
N ASP A 51 -9.87 23.42 0.93
CA ASP A 51 -10.22 22.36 1.87
C ASP A 51 -9.96 20.95 1.29
N MET A 52 -10.02 19.93 2.15
CA MET A 52 -9.77 18.54 1.73
C MET A 52 -10.83 17.97 0.78
N GLU A 53 -12.06 18.47 0.81
CA GLU A 53 -13.16 18.04 -0.07
C GLU A 53 -13.03 18.68 -1.47
N GLU A 54 -12.65 19.95 -1.54
CA GLU A 54 -12.24 20.64 -2.77
C GLU A 54 -11.00 19.97 -3.40
N CYS A 55 -9.97 19.70 -2.58
CA CYS A 55 -8.79 18.97 -3.03
C CYS A 55 -9.16 17.60 -3.61
N LEU A 56 -9.99 16.81 -2.91
CA LEU A 56 -10.43 15.49 -3.38
C LEU A 56 -11.24 15.60 -4.67
N LEU A 57 -12.12 16.59 -4.80
CA LEU A 57 -12.85 16.87 -6.04
C LEU A 57 -11.90 17.10 -7.22
N MET A 58 -10.89 17.96 -7.06
CA MET A 58 -9.92 18.24 -8.11
C MET A 58 -9.03 17.03 -8.43
N PHE A 59 -8.59 16.30 -7.40
CA PHE A 59 -7.75 15.11 -7.54
C PHE A 59 -8.48 13.98 -8.27
N TYR A 60 -9.71 13.65 -7.88
CA TYR A 60 -10.50 12.65 -8.61
C TYR A 60 -10.87 13.13 -10.02
N SER A 61 -11.21 14.41 -10.21
CA SER A 61 -11.57 14.92 -11.54
C SER A 61 -10.43 14.82 -12.57
N LYS A 62 -9.18 15.09 -12.15
CA LYS A 62 -8.04 15.27 -13.08
C LYS A 62 -6.96 14.18 -13.00
N PHE A 63 -6.66 13.64 -11.81
CA PHE A 63 -5.40 12.92 -11.55
C PHE A 63 -5.57 11.45 -11.14
N TYR A 64 -6.71 11.05 -10.58
CA TYR A 64 -6.92 9.65 -10.19
C TYR A 64 -7.04 8.74 -11.43
N PRO A 65 -6.24 7.66 -11.54
CA PRO A 65 -6.11 6.88 -12.78
C PRO A 65 -7.23 5.83 -12.89
N PHE A 66 -8.46 6.28 -13.11
CA PHE A 66 -9.62 5.41 -13.29
C PHE A 66 -9.41 4.35 -14.37
N ASP A 67 -8.72 4.69 -15.46
CA ASP A 67 -8.40 3.76 -16.55
C ASP A 67 -7.60 2.55 -16.05
N ARG A 68 -6.60 2.77 -15.18
CA ARG A 68 -5.75 1.73 -14.62
C ARG A 68 -6.48 0.91 -13.57
N ILE A 69 -7.25 1.56 -12.69
CA ILE A 69 -8.05 0.88 -11.67
C ILE A 69 -9.17 0.05 -12.32
N TYR A 70 -9.81 0.55 -13.37
CA TYR A 70 -10.75 -0.20 -14.21
C TYR A 70 -10.08 -1.34 -14.99
N ARG A 71 -8.81 -1.20 -15.38
CA ARG A 71 -8.01 -2.28 -15.98
C ARG A 71 -7.61 -3.39 -14.99
N VAL A 72 -7.68 -3.18 -13.65
CA VAL A 72 -7.58 -4.28 -12.65
C VAL A 72 -8.87 -5.12 -12.58
N LYS A 73 -9.44 -5.45 -13.73
CA LYS A 73 -10.67 -6.22 -13.85
C LYS A 73 -10.38 -7.64 -14.29
N GLY A 74 -10.92 -8.62 -13.55
CA GLY A 74 -11.37 -9.85 -14.17
C GLY A 74 -12.56 -9.59 -15.12
N PRO A 75 -13.09 -10.59 -15.82
CA PRO A 75 -14.22 -10.42 -16.76
C PRO A 75 -15.53 -9.93 -16.12
N TYR A 76 -15.58 -9.73 -14.78
CA TYR A 76 -16.77 -9.42 -14.00
C TYR A 76 -16.68 -8.10 -13.22
N PHE A 77 -16.12 -7.03 -13.80
CA PHE A 77 -15.99 -5.71 -13.14
C PHE A 77 -17.28 -5.24 -12.45
N THR A 78 -18.44 -5.41 -13.10
CA THR A 78 -19.74 -4.98 -12.54
C THR A 78 -20.21 -5.76 -11.31
N ARG A 79 -19.50 -6.84 -10.95
CA ARG A 79 -19.70 -7.63 -9.73
C ARG A 79 -18.60 -7.41 -8.69
N ARG A 80 -17.64 -6.52 -8.93
CA ARG A 80 -16.61 -6.12 -7.97
C ARG A 80 -17.23 -5.22 -6.90
N GLU A 81 -17.05 -5.58 -5.62
CA GLU A 81 -17.36 -4.68 -4.51
C GLU A 81 -16.30 -3.60 -4.39
N PHE A 82 -16.76 -2.37 -4.21
CA PHE A 82 -16.02 -1.27 -3.63
C PHE A 82 -16.71 -0.81 -2.35
N SER A 83 -15.97 -0.11 -1.49
CA SER A 83 -16.55 0.73 -0.44
C SER A 83 -15.96 2.12 -0.45
N MET A 84 -16.72 3.07 0.08
CA MET A 84 -16.28 4.45 0.30
C MET A 84 -16.44 4.84 1.76
N THR A 85 -15.51 5.62 2.30
CA THR A 85 -15.74 6.47 3.46
C THR A 85 -15.84 7.91 2.98
N LEU A 86 -16.90 8.62 3.36
CA LEU A 86 -17.12 10.04 3.04
C LEU A 86 -16.53 10.95 4.14
N ALA A 87 -16.41 12.25 3.88
CA ALA A 87 -15.84 13.22 4.83
C ALA A 87 -16.53 13.18 6.21
N ASN A 88 -17.86 13.04 6.23
CA ASN A 88 -18.68 12.88 7.44
C ASN A 88 -18.57 11.48 8.12
N GLN A 89 -17.55 10.69 7.78
CA GLN A 89 -17.29 9.32 8.24
C GLN A 89 -18.35 8.27 7.85
N THR A 90 -19.32 8.59 7.00
CA THR A 90 -20.27 7.60 6.48
C THR A 90 -19.53 6.54 5.67
N TYR A 91 -19.63 5.28 6.11
CA TYR A 91 -19.02 4.12 5.45
C TYR A 91 -20.07 3.36 4.62
N ILE A 92 -19.84 3.26 3.31
CA ILE A 92 -20.78 2.70 2.34
C ILE A 92 -20.15 1.47 1.68
N ARG A 93 -20.66 0.28 1.99
CA ARG A 93 -20.25 -1.01 1.39
C ARG A 93 -21.17 -1.46 0.25
N PHE A 94 -20.76 -2.53 -0.43
CA PHE A 94 -21.49 -3.15 -1.54
C PHE A 94 -21.79 -2.18 -2.69
N LEU A 95 -20.86 -1.24 -2.94
CA LEU A 95 -20.86 -0.43 -4.15
C LEU A 95 -20.32 -1.28 -5.31
N SER A 96 -20.86 -1.07 -6.50
CA SER A 96 -20.33 -1.61 -7.75
C SER A 96 -20.64 -0.65 -8.89
N PHE A 97 -19.87 -0.75 -9.97
CA PHE A 97 -19.91 0.19 -11.09
C PHE A 97 -20.17 -0.51 -12.43
N LEU A 98 -20.83 0.16 -13.37
CA LEU A 98 -21.14 -0.39 -14.69
C LEU A 98 -19.94 -0.36 -15.64
N GLY A 99 -19.03 0.60 -15.48
CA GLY A 99 -17.81 0.76 -16.27
C GLY A 99 -16.94 1.90 -15.73
N GLU A 100 -15.88 2.28 -16.45
CA GLU A 100 -14.99 3.37 -16.03
C GLU A 100 -15.73 4.71 -15.88
N ALA A 101 -16.64 5.05 -16.80
CA ALA A 101 -17.38 6.32 -16.77
C ALA A 101 -18.26 6.46 -15.51
N ASP A 102 -19.08 5.45 -15.21
CA ASP A 102 -19.91 5.39 -13.99
C ASP A 102 -19.06 5.34 -12.70
N MET A 103 -17.89 4.69 -12.75
CA MET A 103 -16.92 4.71 -11.65
C MET A 103 -16.34 6.11 -11.42
N ARG A 104 -15.95 6.81 -12.50
CA ARG A 104 -15.40 8.17 -12.48
C ARG A 104 -16.43 9.16 -11.97
N GLU A 105 -17.61 9.21 -12.59
CA GLU A 105 -18.72 10.09 -12.23
C GLU A 105 -19.06 9.98 -10.74
N ARG A 106 -19.29 8.76 -10.25
CA ARG A 106 -19.75 8.56 -8.87
C ARG A 106 -18.66 8.75 -7.82
N ILE A 107 -17.39 8.50 -8.13
CA ILE A 107 -16.28 8.83 -7.21
C ILE A 107 -16.01 10.34 -7.18
N VAL A 108 -16.05 11.02 -8.34
CA VAL A 108 -15.93 12.48 -8.42
C VAL A 108 -17.08 13.18 -7.71
N GLN A 109 -18.31 12.66 -7.81
CA GLN A 109 -19.47 13.18 -7.08
C GLN A 109 -19.36 12.93 -5.56
N ALA A 110 -18.97 11.73 -5.14
CA ALA A 110 -18.94 11.34 -3.73
C ALA A 110 -17.75 11.89 -2.95
N LYS A 111 -16.66 12.29 -3.61
CA LYS A 111 -15.44 12.87 -3.02
C LYS A 111 -14.92 12.06 -1.79
N PRO A 112 -14.76 10.72 -1.90
CA PRO A 112 -14.49 9.88 -0.75
C PRO A 112 -13.09 10.10 -0.16
N ILE A 113 -12.99 10.18 1.18
CA ILE A 113 -11.72 10.26 1.92
C ILE A 113 -10.99 8.91 1.98
N LYS A 114 -11.67 7.81 1.60
CA LYS A 114 -11.13 6.46 1.48
C LYS A 114 -11.94 5.66 0.47
N ILE A 115 -11.26 4.91 -0.40
CA ILE A 115 -11.87 3.88 -1.25
C ILE A 115 -11.19 2.55 -0.92
N ASP A 116 -11.98 1.48 -0.74
CA ASP A 116 -11.47 0.11 -0.64
C ASP A 116 -12.06 -0.77 -1.73
N ILE A 117 -11.33 -1.82 -2.10
CA ILE A 117 -11.76 -2.82 -3.09
C ILE A 117 -11.99 -4.16 -2.40
N GLY A 118 -13.21 -4.69 -2.49
CA GLY A 118 -13.66 -5.96 -1.91
C GLY A 118 -13.55 -7.13 -2.89
N ALA A 119 -14.46 -8.10 -2.82
CA ALA A 119 -14.45 -9.27 -3.72
C ALA A 119 -15.16 -9.03 -5.06
N ILE A 120 -14.98 -9.95 -6.02
CA ILE A 120 -15.92 -10.21 -7.11
C ILE A 120 -16.99 -11.18 -6.62
N TYR A 121 -18.26 -10.80 -6.77
CA TYR A 121 -19.43 -11.54 -6.27
C TYR A 121 -20.18 -12.31 -7.38
N SER A 122 -21.09 -13.20 -6.98
CA SER A 122 -22.01 -13.95 -7.86
C SER A 122 -22.95 -13.03 -8.66
N ALA A 123 -23.38 -11.91 -8.08
CA ALA A 123 -24.22 -10.88 -8.68
C ALA A 123 -23.64 -9.48 -8.38
N ARG A 124 -24.27 -8.39 -8.83
CA ARG A 124 -23.75 -7.04 -8.55
C ARG A 124 -23.91 -6.69 -7.05
N PRO A 125 -22.85 -6.27 -6.34
CA PRO A 125 -22.94 -5.80 -4.96
C PRO A 125 -24.03 -4.75 -4.71
N SER A 126 -24.22 -3.79 -5.64
CA SER A 126 -25.26 -2.76 -5.53
C SER A 126 -26.69 -3.31 -5.51
N GLU A 127 -26.90 -4.51 -6.06
CA GLU A 127 -28.20 -5.19 -6.11
C GLU A 127 -28.44 -6.11 -4.91
N LYS A 128 -27.46 -6.28 -4.01
CA LYS A 128 -27.49 -7.23 -2.87
C LYS A 128 -28.79 -7.19 -2.05
N LYS A 129 -29.38 -6.01 -1.83
CA LYS A 129 -30.62 -5.85 -1.05
C LYS A 129 -31.84 -6.52 -1.69
N SER A 130 -31.80 -6.76 -3.01
CA SER A 130 -32.87 -7.38 -3.80
C SER A 130 -32.64 -8.88 -4.06
N LEU A 131 -31.61 -9.47 -3.44
CA LEU A 131 -31.20 -10.86 -3.66
C LEU A 131 -31.40 -11.72 -2.41
N MET A 132 -31.77 -12.98 -2.62
CA MET A 132 -31.79 -13.97 -1.53
C MET A 132 -30.36 -14.18 -1.00
N PRO A 133 -30.13 -14.24 0.32
CA PRO A 133 -28.77 -14.32 0.89
C PRO A 133 -27.94 -15.51 0.37
N ALA A 134 -28.58 -16.66 0.11
CA ALA A 134 -27.92 -17.84 -0.45
C ALA A 134 -27.41 -17.65 -1.90
N SER A 135 -27.93 -16.65 -2.62
CA SER A 135 -27.55 -16.34 -4.01
C SER A 135 -26.42 -15.31 -4.11
N PHE A 136 -25.98 -14.70 -3.00
CA PHE A 136 -24.97 -13.63 -2.97
C PHE A 136 -23.68 -14.06 -2.23
N SER A 137 -22.70 -14.57 -2.98
CA SER A 137 -21.42 -15.07 -2.46
C SER A 137 -20.22 -14.44 -3.17
N ALA A 138 -19.08 -14.36 -2.47
CA ALA A 138 -17.80 -13.96 -3.05
C ALA A 138 -17.18 -15.14 -3.82
N ILE A 139 -16.61 -14.88 -5.00
CA ILE A 139 -16.09 -15.89 -5.93
C ILE A 139 -14.58 -15.71 -6.18
N GLU A 140 -14.15 -14.50 -6.51
CA GLU A 140 -12.74 -14.16 -6.74
C GLU A 140 -12.35 -12.93 -5.90
N ARG A 141 -11.16 -12.91 -5.32
CA ARG A 141 -10.48 -11.70 -4.79
C ARG A 141 -8.98 -11.94 -4.83
N GLU A 142 -8.18 -10.93 -5.15
CA GLU A 142 -6.72 -11.02 -5.06
C GLU A 142 -6.29 -11.62 -3.71
N LEU A 143 -5.20 -12.38 -3.71
CA LEU A 143 -4.54 -12.73 -2.46
C LEU A 143 -3.77 -11.48 -2.04
N VAL A 144 -4.18 -10.88 -0.93
CA VAL A 144 -3.59 -9.64 -0.42
C VAL A 144 -2.89 -9.88 0.90
N PHE A 145 -1.94 -9.01 1.22
CA PHE A 145 -1.30 -8.93 2.53
C PHE A 145 -1.24 -7.48 2.96
N ASP A 146 -1.42 -7.22 4.25
CA ASP A 146 -1.26 -5.91 4.88
C ASP A 146 -0.23 -6.02 6.02
N ILE A 147 0.62 -5.00 6.13
CA ILE A 147 1.79 -4.93 7.02
C ILE A 147 1.88 -3.50 7.55
N ASP A 148 1.54 -3.28 8.82
CA ASP A 148 1.62 -1.96 9.47
C ASP A 148 2.76 -1.94 10.51
N LEU A 149 3.49 -0.83 10.57
CA LEU A 149 4.53 -0.62 11.58
C LEU A 149 4.05 -0.66 13.05
N THR A 150 2.74 -0.58 13.36
CA THR A 150 2.26 -0.92 14.73
C THR A 150 2.60 -2.35 15.14
N ASP A 151 2.65 -3.29 14.20
CA ASP A 151 2.90 -4.69 14.51
C ASP A 151 4.33 -4.92 15.00
N TYR A 152 5.19 -3.88 14.93
CA TYR A 152 6.59 -3.82 15.34
C TYR A 152 6.81 -2.82 16.51
N ASP A 153 5.75 -2.29 17.14
CA ASP A 153 5.85 -1.36 18.28
C ASP A 153 6.54 -1.96 19.52
N ASP A 154 6.63 -3.29 19.63
CA ASP A 154 7.37 -4.01 20.67
C ASP A 154 8.90 -3.98 20.50
N ILE A 155 9.41 -3.57 19.33
CA ILE A 155 10.84 -3.60 19.00
C ILE A 155 11.41 -2.32 18.38
N ARG A 156 10.59 -1.41 17.82
CA ARG A 156 11.08 -0.15 17.26
C ARG A 156 11.21 0.92 18.35
N LYS A 157 12.44 1.35 18.66
CA LYS A 157 12.69 2.40 19.67
C LYS A 157 12.42 3.81 19.12
N CYS A 158 12.73 4.05 17.84
CA CYS A 158 12.70 5.38 17.23
C CYS A 158 11.30 6.02 16.97
N CYS A 159 10.21 5.24 17.03
CA CYS A 159 8.84 5.71 16.77
C CYS A 159 7.83 4.82 17.51
N GLN A 160 6.61 5.30 17.73
CA GLN A 160 5.54 4.54 18.39
C GLN A 160 4.17 4.86 17.78
N ASN A 161 3.23 3.91 17.86
CA ASN A 161 1.83 4.07 17.43
C ASN A 161 1.71 4.57 15.98
N LYS A 162 1.01 5.70 15.74
CA LYS A 162 0.77 6.26 14.40
C LYS A 162 2.01 6.88 13.74
N LYS A 163 3.09 7.15 14.50
CA LYS A 163 4.31 7.79 14.00
C LYS A 163 5.20 6.80 13.23
N MET A 164 6.04 7.33 12.36
CA MET A 164 7.08 6.61 11.63
C MET A 164 8.24 7.54 11.25
N CYS A 165 9.33 6.97 10.76
CA CYS A 165 10.43 7.63 10.07
C CYS A 165 11.20 6.60 9.22
N ILE A 166 12.16 7.06 8.42
CA ILE A 166 13.00 6.20 7.56
C ILE A 166 13.75 5.08 8.32
N LYS A 167 14.02 5.25 9.63
CA LYS A 167 14.63 4.22 10.49
C LYS A 167 13.70 3.01 10.69
N CYS A 168 12.48 3.22 11.17
CA CYS A 168 11.54 2.11 11.32
C CYS A 168 10.96 1.63 9.97
N TRP A 169 11.01 2.44 8.90
CA TRP A 169 10.67 1.95 7.55
C TRP A 169 11.53 0.73 7.12
N GLN A 170 12.75 0.57 7.67
CA GLN A 170 13.60 -0.59 7.39
C GLN A 170 12.96 -1.95 7.80
N TYR A 171 11.98 -1.95 8.72
CA TYR A 171 11.16 -3.13 9.01
C TYR A 171 10.26 -3.52 7.83
N ILE A 172 9.65 -2.54 7.16
CA ILE A 172 8.85 -2.77 5.94
C ILE A 172 9.76 -3.16 4.76
N VAL A 173 10.94 -2.53 4.61
CA VAL A 173 11.96 -2.92 3.60
C VAL A 173 12.31 -4.40 3.71
N ALA A 174 12.53 -4.91 4.93
CA ALA A 174 12.80 -6.32 5.18
C ALA A 174 11.58 -7.21 4.91
N ALA A 175 10.41 -6.81 5.40
CA ALA A 175 9.15 -7.54 5.22
C ALA A 175 8.80 -7.74 3.73
N VAL A 176 8.93 -6.68 2.90
CA VAL A 176 8.71 -6.72 1.44
C VAL A 176 9.67 -7.70 0.78
N LYS A 177 10.97 -7.61 1.07
CA LYS A 177 11.98 -8.49 0.48
C LYS A 177 11.73 -9.96 0.78
N VAL A 178 11.39 -10.29 2.02
CA VAL A 178 11.09 -11.68 2.42
C VAL A 178 9.81 -12.16 1.75
N LEU A 179 8.72 -11.40 1.80
CA LEU A 179 7.42 -11.83 1.29
C LEU A 179 7.38 -11.87 -0.25
N ASP A 180 7.95 -10.90 -0.97
CA ASP A 180 8.03 -10.93 -2.44
C ASP A 180 8.85 -12.15 -2.92
N ALA A 181 9.97 -12.46 -2.23
CA ALA A 181 10.75 -13.65 -2.52
C ALA A 181 9.98 -14.96 -2.25
N ILE A 182 9.15 -15.04 -1.20
CA ILE A 182 8.28 -16.21 -0.95
C ILE A 182 7.21 -16.34 -2.05
N LEU A 183 6.51 -15.25 -2.35
CA LEU A 183 5.42 -15.24 -3.34
C LEU A 183 5.93 -15.60 -4.74
N ARG A 184 7.11 -15.10 -5.15
CA ARG A 184 7.71 -15.43 -6.45
C ARG A 184 8.41 -16.79 -6.49
N MET A 185 9.22 -17.14 -5.48
CA MET A 185 10.10 -18.31 -5.56
C MET A 185 9.46 -19.60 -5.05
N ASP A 186 8.63 -19.54 -3.99
CA ASP A 186 7.99 -20.74 -3.42
C ASP A 186 6.62 -20.97 -4.06
N PHE A 187 5.85 -19.89 -4.26
CA PHE A 187 4.50 -19.98 -4.83
C PHE A 187 4.42 -19.70 -6.34
N GLY A 188 5.47 -19.18 -6.97
CA GLY A 188 5.52 -18.91 -8.42
C GLY A 188 4.61 -17.77 -8.91
N PHE A 189 4.19 -16.84 -8.04
CA PHE A 189 3.28 -15.76 -8.41
C PHE A 189 3.98 -14.68 -9.25
N VAL A 190 3.29 -14.16 -10.27
CA VAL A 190 3.85 -13.23 -11.25
C VAL A 190 3.25 -11.83 -11.10
N SER A 191 1.92 -11.74 -11.07
CA SER A 191 1.15 -10.49 -11.02
C SER A 191 1.05 -9.96 -9.59
N ILE A 192 2.14 -9.40 -9.09
CA ILE A 192 2.26 -8.85 -7.73
C ILE A 192 2.41 -7.33 -7.79
N LEU A 193 1.47 -6.60 -7.18
CA LEU A 193 1.53 -5.15 -6.99
C LEU A 193 1.76 -4.81 -5.51
N TRP A 194 2.86 -4.15 -5.21
CA TRP A 194 3.13 -3.55 -3.90
C TRP A 194 2.69 -2.08 -3.89
N VAL A 195 2.03 -1.65 -2.82
CA VAL A 195 1.39 -0.33 -2.72
C VAL A 195 1.61 0.28 -1.34
N PHE A 196 2.17 1.49 -1.29
CA PHE A 196 2.29 2.28 -0.06
C PHE A 196 0.92 2.53 0.57
N SER A 197 0.75 2.32 1.88
CA SER A 197 -0.55 2.53 2.54
C SER A 197 -0.95 4.01 2.68
N GLY A 198 -0.09 4.94 2.29
CA GLY A 198 -0.25 6.40 2.46
C GLY A 198 0.18 6.90 3.86
N ARG A 199 0.54 5.99 4.77
CA ARG A 199 1.20 6.34 6.04
C ARG A 199 2.29 5.32 6.37
N ARG A 200 2.03 4.37 7.27
CA ARG A 200 3.05 3.62 8.03
C ARG A 200 3.11 2.12 7.70
N GLY A 201 2.70 1.73 6.51
CA GLY A 201 2.61 0.32 6.10
C GLY A 201 2.60 0.14 4.59
N ILE A 202 2.49 -1.11 4.16
CA ILE A 202 2.46 -1.47 2.73
C ILE A 202 1.44 -2.59 2.50
N HIS A 203 0.72 -2.50 1.39
CA HIS A 203 -0.20 -3.52 0.91
C HIS A 203 0.45 -4.31 -0.24
N CYS A 204 0.26 -5.62 -0.27
CA CYS A 204 0.58 -6.47 -1.40
C CYS A 204 -0.72 -6.97 -2.05
N TRP A 205 -0.78 -6.99 -3.38
CA TRP A 205 -1.89 -7.54 -4.16
C TRP A 205 -1.37 -8.56 -5.18
N VAL A 206 -1.72 -9.83 -4.99
CA VAL A 206 -1.40 -10.93 -5.91
C VAL A 206 -2.64 -11.25 -6.75
N ALA A 207 -2.55 -10.90 -8.04
CA ALA A 207 -3.67 -10.89 -8.97
C ALA A 207 -3.67 -12.03 -10.01
N ASP A 208 -2.68 -12.93 -9.97
CA ASP A 208 -2.66 -14.20 -10.70
C ASP A 208 -4.02 -14.89 -10.63
N LYS A 209 -4.56 -15.40 -11.75
CA LYS A 209 -5.90 -16.02 -11.77
C LYS A 209 -6.06 -17.09 -10.68
N ARG A 210 -5.04 -17.96 -10.50
CA ARG A 210 -5.01 -19.01 -9.48
C ARG A 210 -4.94 -18.49 -8.04
N ALA A 211 -4.41 -17.28 -7.81
CA ALA A 211 -4.44 -16.61 -6.50
C ALA A 211 -5.84 -16.04 -6.23
N ARG A 212 -6.48 -15.49 -7.26
CA ARG A 212 -7.83 -14.90 -7.11
C ARG A 212 -8.90 -15.92 -6.77
N THR A 213 -8.78 -17.14 -7.30
CA THR A 213 -9.70 -18.26 -7.08
C THR A 213 -9.44 -19.09 -5.82
N LEU A 214 -8.47 -18.71 -4.96
CA LEU A 214 -8.23 -19.45 -3.71
C LEU A 214 -9.40 -19.26 -2.73
N ASP A 215 -9.87 -20.36 -2.14
CA ASP A 215 -10.78 -20.34 -0.99
C ASP A 215 -10.05 -19.93 0.31
N SER A 216 -10.82 -19.68 1.37
CA SER A 216 -10.30 -19.25 2.68
C SER A 216 -9.38 -20.29 3.36
N GLY A 217 -9.54 -21.58 3.06
CA GLY A 217 -8.70 -22.66 3.58
C GLY A 217 -7.33 -22.69 2.90
N LEU A 218 -7.29 -22.58 1.58
CA LEU A 218 -6.04 -22.43 0.82
C LEU A 218 -5.31 -21.12 1.15
N ARG A 219 -6.05 -20.00 1.31
CA ARG A 219 -5.46 -18.73 1.80
C ARG A 219 -4.85 -18.89 3.18
N LYS A 220 -5.54 -19.56 4.11
CA LYS A 220 -5.00 -19.86 5.44
C LYS A 220 -3.74 -20.74 5.35
N ALA A 221 -3.70 -21.72 4.46
CA ALA A 221 -2.50 -22.55 4.27
C ALA A 221 -1.30 -21.74 3.77
N ILE A 222 -1.49 -20.80 2.84
CA ILE A 222 -0.43 -19.88 2.39
C ILE A 222 0.03 -18.97 3.53
N VAL A 223 -0.90 -18.40 4.29
CA VAL A 223 -0.58 -17.53 5.43
C VAL A 223 0.18 -18.30 6.51
N SER A 224 -0.25 -19.51 6.87
CA SER A 224 0.47 -20.38 7.83
C SER A 224 1.81 -20.94 7.32
N TYR A 225 2.07 -20.92 6.01
CA TYR A 225 3.40 -21.21 5.45
C TYR A 225 4.34 -19.99 5.59
N ILE A 226 3.81 -18.77 5.49
CA ILE A 226 4.56 -17.53 5.66
C ILE A 226 4.77 -17.20 7.15
N GLU A 227 3.79 -17.41 8.01
CA GLU A 227 3.86 -17.09 9.45
C GLU A 227 4.77 -18.07 10.21
N ILE A 228 5.96 -17.60 10.60
CA ILE A 228 6.79 -18.28 11.61
C ILE A 228 6.23 -17.93 13.00
N SER A 229 5.80 -18.94 13.76
CA SER A 229 5.18 -18.72 15.06
C SER A 229 6.15 -18.16 16.09
N ARG A 230 5.76 -17.02 16.66
CA ARG A 230 6.28 -16.51 17.94
C ARG A 230 5.85 -17.47 19.05
N SER A 231 6.73 -18.37 19.48
CA SER A 231 6.51 -19.13 20.69
C SER A 231 6.64 -18.20 21.89
N ALA A 232 5.48 -17.79 22.43
CA ALA A 232 5.38 -17.08 23.70
C ALA A 232 5.79 -18.01 24.85
N GLY A 233 7.10 -18.22 25.01
CA GLY A 233 7.69 -19.02 26.06
C GLY A 233 7.31 -18.48 27.43
N LYS A 234 6.81 -19.36 28.32
CA LYS A 234 6.53 -19.02 29.72
C LYS A 234 7.84 -18.93 30.53
N THR A 235 8.65 -17.94 30.21
CA THR A 235 9.89 -17.56 30.90
C THR A 235 9.92 -16.05 31.01
N SER A 236 10.04 -15.52 32.23
CA SER A 236 9.84 -14.09 32.55
C SER A 236 11.02 -13.19 32.16
N GLY A 237 11.35 -13.16 30.87
CA GLY A 237 12.37 -12.30 30.27
C GLY A 237 12.14 -12.16 28.77
N ASN A 238 12.75 -11.14 28.15
CA ASN A 238 12.43 -10.69 26.77
C ASN A 238 12.95 -11.61 25.63
N GLY A 239 13.15 -12.90 25.90
CA GLY A 239 13.50 -13.92 24.90
C GLY A 239 12.26 -14.61 24.35
N ALA A 240 11.86 -14.26 23.12
CA ALA A 240 10.80 -14.99 22.39
C ALA A 240 11.44 -15.99 21.42
N ASN A 241 11.21 -17.28 21.66
CA ASN A 241 11.67 -18.36 20.79
C ASN A 241 10.82 -18.40 19.51
N TYR A 242 11.41 -18.84 18.40
CA TYR A 242 10.70 -19.04 17.14
C TYR A 242 10.52 -20.52 16.85
N SER A 243 9.29 -20.90 16.49
CA SER A 243 8.97 -22.23 16.00
C SER A 243 8.26 -22.16 14.66
N VAL A 244 8.53 -23.13 13.79
CA VAL A 244 7.86 -23.22 12.49
C VAL A 244 6.51 -23.89 12.70
N SER A 245 5.42 -23.15 12.45
CA SER A 245 4.03 -23.57 12.67
C SER A 245 3.51 -24.61 11.67
N ASN A 246 4.36 -25.53 11.21
CA ASN A 246 4.05 -26.57 10.22
C ASN A 246 3.20 -27.71 10.81
N GLY A 247 2.01 -27.39 11.31
CA GLY A 247 0.89 -28.33 11.57
C GLY A 247 1.11 -29.46 12.59
N GLY A 248 2.29 -29.54 13.23
CA GLY A 248 2.68 -30.65 14.09
C GLY A 248 3.66 -30.22 15.18
N SER A 249 3.70 -30.99 16.27
CA SER A 249 4.41 -30.66 17.51
C SER A 249 5.92 -30.89 17.40
N TYR A 250 6.62 -30.05 16.63
CA TYR A 250 8.07 -30.08 16.46
C TYR A 250 8.76 -29.16 17.48
N ASN A 251 8.85 -29.61 18.73
CA ASN A 251 9.56 -28.94 19.84
C ASN A 251 11.10 -28.92 19.69
N ASN A 252 11.64 -29.01 18.47
CA ASN A 252 13.08 -29.03 18.19
C ASN A 252 13.50 -27.79 17.39
N SER A 253 14.38 -26.97 17.98
CA SER A 253 14.94 -25.75 17.38
C SER A 253 15.75 -25.99 16.10
N SER A 254 16.13 -27.24 15.80
CA SER A 254 16.71 -27.65 14.51
C SER A 254 15.79 -27.37 13.29
N ALA A 255 14.49 -27.14 13.49
CA ALA A 255 13.57 -26.81 12.41
C ALA A 255 13.83 -25.44 11.75
N VAL A 256 14.39 -24.47 12.50
CA VAL A 256 14.76 -23.14 11.97
C VAL A 256 15.84 -23.28 10.88
N GLU A 257 16.68 -24.30 11.00
CA GLU A 257 17.82 -24.56 10.11
C GLU A 257 17.53 -25.59 9.00
N SER A 258 16.31 -26.10 8.87
CA SER A 258 15.95 -27.07 7.82
C SER A 258 15.19 -26.44 6.64
N HIS A 259 14.28 -25.50 6.89
CA HIS A 259 13.36 -25.02 5.85
C HIS A 259 14.03 -24.01 4.88
N PRO A 260 14.03 -24.24 3.55
CA PRO A 260 14.73 -23.39 2.58
C PRO A 260 14.28 -21.92 2.59
N MET A 261 12.98 -21.69 2.76
CA MET A 261 12.40 -20.35 2.81
C MET A 261 12.91 -19.54 4.03
N ILE A 262 13.19 -20.18 5.18
CA ILE A 262 13.75 -19.51 6.37
C ILE A 262 15.21 -19.13 6.13
N LYS A 263 16.01 -20.03 5.53
CA LYS A 263 17.39 -19.73 5.11
C LYS A 263 17.45 -18.54 4.14
N ARG A 264 16.52 -18.50 3.18
CA ARG A 264 16.40 -17.38 2.24
C ARG A 264 16.00 -16.10 2.95
N ALA A 265 15.01 -16.13 3.85
CA ALA A 265 14.63 -14.98 4.67
C ALA A 265 15.80 -14.42 5.47
N LEU A 266 16.55 -15.28 6.18
CA LEU A 266 17.77 -14.93 6.91
C LEU A 266 18.81 -14.24 6.00
N SER A 267 19.07 -14.78 4.80
CA SER A 267 20.02 -14.19 3.86
C SER A 267 19.59 -12.80 3.35
N LEU A 268 18.28 -12.57 3.16
CA LEU A 268 17.72 -11.29 2.72
C LEU A 268 17.74 -10.22 3.82
N VAL A 269 17.49 -10.59 5.08
CA VAL A 269 17.40 -9.62 6.19
C VAL A 269 18.74 -9.39 6.91
N SER A 270 19.69 -10.32 6.85
CA SER A 270 21.00 -10.19 7.53
C SER A 270 21.80 -8.93 7.15
N PRO A 271 21.83 -8.46 5.88
CA PRO A 271 22.45 -7.18 5.52
C PRO A 271 21.74 -5.99 6.17
N ILE A 272 20.41 -5.99 6.15
CA ILE A 272 19.56 -4.93 6.75
C ILE A 272 19.79 -4.89 8.26
N PHE A 273 19.85 -6.05 8.92
CA PHE A 273 20.16 -6.16 10.34
C PHE A 273 21.49 -5.48 10.67
N LYS A 274 22.58 -5.89 10.02
CA LYS A 274 23.93 -5.37 10.26
C LYS A 274 24.06 -3.87 9.96
N GLN A 275 23.40 -3.36 8.91
CA GLN A 275 23.54 -1.97 8.46
C GLN A 275 22.58 -0.98 9.13
N LYS A 276 21.40 -1.43 9.59
CA LYS A 276 20.30 -0.55 10.01
C LYS A 276 19.86 -0.77 11.45
N ILE A 277 19.69 -2.04 11.86
CA ILE A 277 19.15 -2.39 13.18
C ILE A 277 20.27 -2.45 14.22
N LEU A 278 21.42 -3.01 13.86
CA LEU A 278 22.53 -3.22 14.77
C LEU A 278 23.11 -1.91 15.34
N PRO A 279 23.22 -0.79 14.59
CA PRO A 279 23.60 0.50 15.15
C PRO A 279 22.54 1.07 16.12
N GLU A 280 21.24 0.87 15.88
CA GLU A 280 20.19 1.32 16.82
C GLU A 280 20.18 0.47 18.11
N LEU A 281 20.65 -0.78 18.04
CA LEU A 281 20.68 -1.71 19.18
C LEU A 281 21.95 -1.64 20.02
N LEU A 282 23.13 -1.51 19.40
CA LEU A 282 24.43 -1.72 20.06
C LEU A 282 25.36 -0.48 20.07
N SER A 283 24.90 0.70 19.62
CA SER A 283 25.65 1.96 19.79
C SER A 283 25.35 2.68 21.11
N GLU A 284 24.51 2.10 21.99
CA GLU A 284 24.33 2.62 23.34
C GLU A 284 25.63 2.51 24.15
N ASP A 285 25.81 3.41 25.13
CA ASP A 285 26.99 3.41 25.99
C ASP A 285 27.04 2.13 26.85
N VAL A 286 28.25 1.62 27.11
CA VAL A 286 28.49 0.51 28.04
C VAL A 286 28.28 0.93 29.50
N GLU A 287 28.27 2.22 29.79
CA GLU A 287 27.83 2.75 31.09
C GLU A 287 26.29 2.91 31.19
N ASN A 288 25.52 2.65 30.12
CA ASN A 288 24.06 2.63 30.19
C ASN A 288 23.55 1.34 30.86
N THR A 289 22.87 1.46 32.00
CA THR A 289 22.22 0.31 32.68
C THR A 289 21.16 -0.37 31.82
N ASP A 290 20.50 0.37 30.92
CA ASP A 290 19.42 -0.16 30.07
C ASP A 290 19.94 -1.00 28.90
N LEU A 291 21.24 -0.95 28.61
CA LEU A 291 21.88 -1.83 27.62
C LEU A 291 21.86 -3.29 28.11
N ALA A 292 22.15 -3.53 29.40
CA ALA A 292 22.06 -4.87 30.00
C ALA A 292 20.62 -5.43 29.91
N THR A 293 19.62 -4.59 30.20
CA THR A 293 18.20 -4.91 30.06
C THR A 293 17.83 -5.22 28.60
N SER A 294 18.29 -4.41 27.65
CA SER A 294 18.08 -4.61 26.21
C SER A 294 18.73 -5.91 25.69
N LEU A 295 19.87 -6.30 26.25
CA LEU A 295 20.62 -7.51 25.88
C LEU A 295 20.13 -8.79 26.59
N SER A 296 19.33 -8.68 27.66
CA SER A 296 18.85 -9.84 28.44
C SER A 296 18.00 -10.83 27.63
N GLY A 297 17.31 -10.37 26.59
CA GLY A 297 16.57 -11.20 25.64
C GLY A 297 17.40 -11.76 24.47
N LEU A 298 18.69 -11.44 24.42
CA LEU A 298 19.63 -11.82 23.35
C LEU A 298 20.72 -12.78 23.84
N CYS A 299 21.24 -12.57 25.04
CA CYS A 299 22.39 -13.30 25.55
C CYS A 299 22.23 -13.67 27.05
N PRO A 300 22.80 -14.81 27.49
CA PRO A 300 22.55 -15.33 28.84
C PRO A 300 23.34 -14.61 29.95
N ALA A 301 24.32 -13.79 29.62
CA ALA A 301 25.15 -13.06 30.58
C ALA A 301 25.56 -11.68 30.00
N PRO A 302 24.62 -10.72 29.85
CA PRO A 302 24.87 -9.43 29.20
C PRO A 302 25.96 -8.61 29.92
N ASN A 303 25.95 -8.61 31.26
CA ASN A 303 26.93 -7.87 32.05
C ASN A 303 28.38 -8.33 31.78
N GLY A 304 28.59 -9.63 31.53
CA GLY A 304 29.91 -10.18 31.19
C GLY A 304 30.41 -9.70 29.83
N LEU A 305 29.52 -9.51 28.86
CA LEU A 305 29.87 -8.89 27.57
C LEU A 305 30.14 -7.40 27.73
N ILE A 306 29.32 -6.67 28.50
CA ILE A 306 29.48 -5.24 28.73
C ILE A 306 30.83 -4.93 29.39
N GLU A 307 31.21 -5.63 30.46
CA GLU A 307 32.48 -5.43 31.14
C GLU A 307 33.70 -5.80 30.27
N MET A 308 33.56 -6.82 29.41
CA MET A 308 34.56 -7.15 28.38
C MET A 308 34.67 -6.01 27.34
N TRP A 309 33.55 -5.46 26.86
CA TRP A 309 33.53 -4.34 25.93
C TRP A 309 34.14 -3.06 26.52
N LYS A 310 33.95 -2.79 27.83
CA LYS A 310 34.64 -1.71 28.55
C LYS A 310 36.15 -1.93 28.57
N LYS A 311 36.57 -3.11 29.05
CA LYS A 311 37.98 -3.48 29.21
C LYS A 311 38.76 -3.45 27.89
N GLU A 312 38.15 -3.98 26.83
CA GLU A 312 38.77 -4.11 25.50
C GLU A 312 38.42 -2.92 24.56
N LYS A 313 37.67 -1.94 25.06
CA LYS A 313 37.24 -0.71 24.35
C LYS A 313 36.52 -0.99 23.04
N ILE A 314 35.65 -2.00 23.03
CA ILE A 314 34.86 -2.40 21.87
C ILE A 314 33.68 -1.44 21.72
N CYS A 315 33.86 -0.42 20.88
CA CYS A 315 32.84 0.58 20.55
C CYS A 315 32.00 0.23 19.30
N ASP A 316 32.52 -0.60 18.39
CA ASP A 316 31.84 -0.91 17.13
C ASP A 316 30.67 -1.90 17.30
N PRO A 317 29.45 -1.59 16.79
CA PRO A 317 28.28 -2.48 16.87
C PRO A 317 28.46 -3.86 16.24
N LEU A 318 29.25 -4.01 15.18
CA LEU A 318 29.46 -5.29 14.49
C LEU A 318 30.46 -6.17 15.26
N GLU A 319 31.51 -5.59 15.85
CA GLU A 319 32.40 -6.30 16.78
C GLU A 319 31.65 -6.72 18.05
N ARG A 320 30.84 -5.84 18.65
CA ARG A 320 29.94 -6.19 19.78
C ARG A 320 29.07 -7.39 19.42
N TRP A 321 28.43 -7.40 18.24
CA TRP A 321 27.63 -8.53 17.75
C TRP A 321 28.41 -9.83 17.55
N LYS A 322 29.64 -9.78 17.00
CA LYS A 322 30.49 -10.98 16.89
C LYS A 322 30.73 -11.64 18.24
N THR A 323 30.99 -10.85 19.28
CA THR A 323 31.21 -11.40 20.64
C THR A 323 29.94 -12.00 21.25
N ILE A 324 28.75 -11.45 20.96
CA ILE A 324 27.46 -12.06 21.32
C ILE A 324 27.30 -13.42 20.63
N VAL A 325 27.50 -13.48 19.31
CA VAL A 325 27.41 -14.74 18.54
C VAL A 325 28.41 -15.77 19.06
N GLN A 326 29.66 -15.35 19.33
CA GLN A 326 30.68 -16.23 19.92
C GLN A 326 30.23 -16.80 21.27
N GLN A 327 29.69 -15.98 22.18
CA GLN A 327 29.17 -16.44 23.48
C GLN A 327 28.01 -17.44 23.33
N LEU A 328 27.13 -17.23 22.35
CA LEU A 328 26.03 -18.16 22.03
C LEU A 328 26.57 -19.51 21.50
N CYS A 329 27.57 -19.48 20.61
CA CYS A 329 28.22 -20.67 20.06
C CYS A 329 29.06 -21.45 21.08
N THR A 330 29.72 -20.80 22.04
CA THR A 330 30.55 -21.47 23.06
C THR A 330 29.74 -22.07 24.22
N SER A 331 28.43 -21.85 24.28
CA SER A 331 27.59 -22.39 25.36
C SER A 331 27.35 -23.88 25.15
N GLU A 332 27.88 -24.73 26.05
CA GLU A 332 27.84 -26.22 25.94
C GLU A 332 26.45 -26.82 25.69
N LYS A 333 25.38 -26.08 26.01
CA LYS A 333 24.01 -26.42 25.63
C LYS A 333 23.81 -26.22 24.13
N LYS A 334 23.99 -27.31 23.35
CA LYS A 334 23.68 -27.47 21.91
C LYS A 334 22.37 -26.86 21.40
N GLN A 335 21.46 -26.48 22.29
CA GLN A 335 20.16 -25.88 22.02
C GLN A 335 20.20 -24.36 21.74
N ARG A 336 21.41 -23.75 21.65
CA ARG A 336 21.62 -22.29 21.55
C ARG A 336 22.20 -21.78 20.22
N SER A 337 22.56 -22.69 19.32
CA SER A 337 23.21 -22.38 18.03
C SER A 337 22.46 -21.35 17.17
N HIS A 338 21.13 -21.39 17.18
CA HIS A 338 20.29 -20.60 16.26
C HIS A 338 19.69 -19.33 16.90
N LEU A 339 20.08 -18.98 18.15
CA LEU A 339 19.51 -17.82 18.86
C LEU A 339 19.84 -16.49 18.18
N ALA A 340 20.93 -16.40 17.43
CA ALA A 340 21.27 -15.22 16.63
C ALA A 340 20.30 -15.07 15.44
N GLU A 341 20.02 -16.16 14.73
CA GLU A 341 19.10 -16.25 13.61
C GLU A 341 17.65 -15.96 14.06
N GLU A 342 17.20 -16.58 15.16
CA GLU A 342 15.89 -16.32 15.77
C GLU A 342 15.73 -14.84 16.18
N PHE A 343 16.78 -14.22 16.75
CA PHE A 343 16.76 -12.81 17.13
C PHE A 343 16.72 -11.84 15.94
N ILE A 344 17.39 -12.19 14.83
CA ILE A 344 17.35 -11.45 13.56
C ILE A 344 15.95 -11.56 12.94
N LEU A 345 15.40 -12.78 12.86
CA LEU A 345 14.04 -13.03 12.37
C LEU A 345 12.99 -12.32 13.22
N HIS A 346 13.13 -12.31 14.55
CA HIS A 346 12.22 -11.59 15.45
C HIS A 346 12.01 -10.13 15.03
N ARG A 347 13.09 -9.49 14.58
CA ARG A 347 13.11 -8.07 14.23
C ARG A 347 12.67 -7.79 12.81
N LEU A 348 13.10 -8.60 11.85
CA LEU A 348 13.01 -8.26 10.43
C LEU A 348 12.11 -9.18 9.59
N TYR A 349 11.55 -10.24 10.19
CA TYR A 349 10.62 -11.11 9.49
C TYR A 349 9.23 -10.44 9.35
N PRO A 350 8.53 -10.57 8.20
CA PRO A 350 7.22 -9.99 7.98
C PRO A 350 6.20 -10.45 9.03
N ARG A 351 5.58 -9.48 9.69
CA ARG A 351 4.36 -9.61 10.51
C ARG A 351 3.18 -9.22 9.62
N LEU A 352 2.08 -9.99 9.66
CA LEU A 352 0.96 -9.89 8.71
C LEU A 352 -0.37 -9.72 9.45
N ASP A 353 -1.32 -8.96 8.88
CA ASP A 353 -2.74 -9.19 9.21
C ASP A 353 -3.24 -10.46 8.49
N SER A 354 -3.23 -11.55 9.25
CA SER A 354 -3.75 -12.86 8.88
C SER A 354 -5.21 -12.80 8.37
N ASN A 355 -6.06 -11.92 8.93
CA ASN A 355 -7.49 -11.83 8.60
C ASN A 355 -7.73 -11.14 7.25
N VAL A 356 -6.97 -10.06 6.97
CA VAL A 356 -6.97 -9.35 5.68
C VAL A 356 -6.62 -10.31 4.54
N SER A 357 -5.73 -11.26 4.83
CA SER A 357 -5.20 -12.24 3.88
C SER A 357 -6.17 -13.42 3.65
N ILE A 358 -6.77 -13.96 4.72
CA ILE A 358 -7.63 -15.15 4.69
C ILE A 358 -9.05 -14.86 4.14
N GLY A 359 -9.67 -13.74 4.54
CA GLY A 359 -11.08 -13.49 4.25
C GLY A 359 -11.37 -13.13 2.80
N LEU A 360 -12.19 -13.91 2.08
CA LEU A 360 -12.61 -13.56 0.71
C LEU A 360 -13.42 -12.24 0.64
N ASN A 361 -14.16 -11.88 1.68
CA ASN A 361 -15.02 -10.69 1.77
C ASN A 361 -14.35 -9.46 2.41
N HIS A 362 -13.04 -9.53 2.71
CA HIS A 362 -12.27 -8.39 3.20
C HIS A 362 -12.05 -7.39 2.06
N LEU A 363 -12.06 -6.09 2.38
CA LEU A 363 -11.66 -5.04 1.45
C LEU A 363 -10.32 -4.47 1.87
N LEU A 364 -9.55 -3.96 0.91
CA LEU A 364 -8.27 -3.29 1.17
C LEU A 364 -8.20 -1.98 0.37
N LYS A 365 -7.51 -0.98 0.90
CA LYS A 365 -7.52 0.39 0.34
C LYS A 365 -7.00 0.39 -1.09
N ALA A 366 -7.75 1.02 -2.00
CA ALA A 366 -7.41 1.07 -3.41
C ALA A 366 -6.06 1.78 -3.66
N PRO A 367 -5.27 1.35 -4.68
CA PRO A 367 -4.11 2.09 -5.15
C PRO A 367 -4.50 3.51 -5.57
N PHE A 368 -3.57 4.46 -5.46
CA PHE A 368 -3.74 5.89 -5.75
C PHE A 368 -4.79 6.64 -4.90
N CYS A 369 -5.38 6.01 -3.88
CA CYS A 369 -6.15 6.74 -2.86
C CYS A 369 -5.29 7.80 -2.14
N VAL A 370 -5.92 8.90 -1.73
CA VAL A 370 -5.35 9.84 -0.75
C VAL A 370 -5.47 9.22 0.65
N HIS A 371 -4.47 9.39 1.50
CA HIS A 371 -4.61 9.08 2.93
C HIS A 371 -5.07 10.33 3.70
N PRO A 372 -6.20 10.29 4.44
CA PRO A 372 -6.78 11.49 5.07
C PRO A 372 -5.81 12.17 6.05
N ASP A 373 -5.23 11.44 7.01
CA ASP A 373 -4.32 12.03 8.03
C ASP A 373 -3.03 12.68 7.48
N THR A 374 -2.63 12.41 6.22
CA THR A 374 -1.28 12.76 5.71
C THR A 374 -1.29 13.45 4.35
N GLY A 375 -2.41 13.43 3.62
CA GLY A 375 -2.50 13.87 2.24
C GLY A 375 -1.68 13.04 1.23
N LYS A 376 -0.86 12.09 1.66
CA LYS A 376 0.02 11.27 0.79
C LYS A 376 -0.79 10.31 -0.07
N ILE A 377 -0.37 10.14 -1.33
CA ILE A 377 -1.00 9.19 -2.26
C ILE A 377 -0.52 7.76 -1.97
N CYS A 378 -1.44 6.79 -2.05
CA CYS A 378 -1.17 5.36 -1.88
C CYS A 378 -0.54 4.77 -3.16
N VAL A 379 0.71 5.15 -3.43
CA VAL A 379 1.42 4.85 -4.68
C VAL A 379 1.93 3.39 -4.76
N PRO A 380 1.94 2.76 -5.95
CA PRO A 380 2.73 1.56 -6.22
C PRO A 380 4.23 1.70 -5.89
N ILE A 381 4.88 0.59 -5.55
CA ILE A 381 6.33 0.51 -5.27
C ILE A 381 6.93 -0.69 -6.02
N ASP A 382 8.12 -0.53 -6.57
CA ASP A 382 8.94 -1.64 -7.07
C ASP A 382 9.64 -2.37 -5.89
N PRO A 383 9.36 -3.65 -5.62
CA PRO A 383 10.01 -4.40 -4.55
C PRO A 383 11.53 -4.56 -4.74
N ALA A 384 12.05 -4.46 -5.97
CA ALA A 384 13.50 -4.48 -6.22
C ALA A 384 14.19 -3.16 -5.82
N LEU A 385 13.44 -2.07 -5.67
CA LEU A 385 13.95 -0.74 -5.30
C LEU A 385 13.50 -0.27 -3.91
N ILE A 386 12.87 -1.15 -3.11
CA ILE A 386 12.30 -0.83 -1.79
C ILE A 386 13.32 -0.20 -0.80
N ASP A 387 14.62 -0.54 -0.90
CA ASP A 387 15.68 0.10 -0.09
C ASP A 387 15.85 1.60 -0.34
N LYS A 388 15.43 2.06 -1.53
CA LYS A 388 15.55 3.46 -2.01
C LYS A 388 14.23 4.22 -1.89
N PHE A 389 13.14 3.55 -1.51
CA PHE A 389 11.84 4.19 -1.34
C PHE A 389 11.81 4.96 -0.02
N ASP A 390 11.67 6.29 -0.11
CA ASP A 390 11.46 7.16 1.05
C ASP A 390 9.96 7.50 1.19
N PRO A 391 9.26 7.02 2.24
CA PRO A 391 7.87 7.36 2.52
C PRO A 391 7.58 8.85 2.69
N ASP A 392 8.57 9.67 3.03
CA ASP A 392 8.41 11.11 3.24
C ASP A 392 8.61 11.94 1.95
N MET A 393 9.15 11.33 0.89
CA MET A 393 9.21 11.90 -0.46
C MET A 393 8.00 11.54 -1.35
N VAL A 394 7.05 10.75 -0.84
CA VAL A 394 5.82 10.38 -1.56
C VAL A 394 4.95 11.63 -1.80
N PRO A 395 4.43 11.85 -3.03
CA PRO A 395 3.62 13.01 -3.32
C PRO A 395 2.36 13.07 -2.48
N THR A 396 2.01 14.29 -2.04
CA THR A 396 0.74 14.62 -1.41
C THR A 396 -0.24 15.19 -2.42
N ILE A 397 -1.54 15.11 -2.12
CA ILE A 397 -2.60 15.76 -2.89
C ILE A 397 -2.29 17.25 -3.16
N HIS A 398 -1.91 18.02 -2.15
CA HIS A 398 -1.52 19.42 -2.31
C HIS A 398 -0.33 19.60 -3.26
N SER A 399 0.69 18.73 -3.19
CA SER A 399 1.86 18.80 -4.09
C SER A 399 1.59 18.42 -5.56
N ILE A 400 0.50 17.68 -5.80
CA ILE A 400 0.01 17.34 -7.15
C ILE A 400 -0.85 18.48 -7.69
N LEU A 401 -1.73 19.04 -6.87
CA LEU A 401 -2.60 20.16 -7.27
C LEU A 401 -1.82 21.46 -7.49
N SER A 402 -0.77 21.72 -6.70
CA SER A 402 0.01 22.97 -6.72
C SER A 402 0.94 23.16 -7.93
N LYS A 403 0.92 22.24 -8.91
CA LYS A 403 1.81 22.28 -10.08
C LYS A 403 1.04 22.14 -11.38
N GLU A 404 1.44 22.93 -12.36
CA GLU A 404 0.87 22.94 -13.71
C GLU A 404 0.86 21.53 -14.33
N ASN A 405 1.93 20.76 -14.10
CA ASN A 405 2.02 19.33 -14.44
C ASN A 405 1.92 18.42 -13.18
N GLY A 406 0.82 18.46 -12.43
CA GLY A 406 0.58 17.53 -11.31
C GLY A 406 0.74 16.05 -11.67
N SER A 407 0.49 15.68 -12.93
CA SER A 407 0.67 14.34 -13.47
C SER A 407 2.11 13.83 -13.44
N ASP A 408 3.11 14.71 -13.56
CA ASP A 408 4.53 14.32 -13.60
C ASP A 408 4.97 13.69 -12.26
N HIS A 409 4.33 14.08 -11.16
CA HIS A 409 4.54 13.49 -9.83
C HIS A 409 3.91 12.10 -9.66
N LEU A 410 2.91 11.76 -10.47
CA LEU A 410 2.31 10.42 -10.49
C LEU A 410 2.96 9.51 -11.53
N GLN A 411 3.53 10.05 -12.60
CA GLN A 411 4.00 9.29 -13.76
C GLN A 411 4.95 8.11 -13.44
N PRO A 412 5.95 8.21 -12.54
CA PRO A 412 6.79 7.06 -12.17
C PRO A 412 5.97 5.90 -11.57
N TYR A 413 4.94 6.22 -10.79
CA TYR A 413 4.07 5.25 -10.13
C TYR A 413 2.98 4.71 -11.06
N LEU A 414 2.54 5.51 -12.04
CA LEU A 414 1.65 5.07 -13.12
C LEU A 414 2.35 4.06 -14.03
N LEU A 415 3.64 4.21 -14.31
CA LEU A 415 4.44 3.23 -15.06
C LEU A 415 4.53 1.87 -14.34
N LEU A 416 4.75 1.86 -13.02
CA LEU A 416 4.71 0.63 -12.21
C LEU A 416 3.32 -0.04 -12.27
N MET A 417 2.25 0.76 -12.27
CA MET A 417 0.89 0.27 -12.42
C MET A 417 0.64 -0.33 -13.81
N ASP A 418 1.13 0.30 -14.88
CA ASP A 418 0.99 -0.25 -16.24
C ASP A 418 1.81 -1.55 -16.42
N GLN A 419 3.02 -1.65 -15.86
CA GLN A 419 3.80 -2.90 -15.83
C GLN A 419 3.06 -4.05 -15.11
N PHE A 420 2.39 -3.73 -14.00
CA PHE A 420 1.52 -4.70 -13.32
C PHE A 420 0.32 -5.10 -14.19
N LEU A 421 -0.34 -4.15 -14.86
CA LEU A 421 -1.46 -4.43 -15.77
C LEU A 421 -1.04 -5.26 -17.00
N GLU A 422 0.18 -5.07 -17.52
CA GLU A 422 0.76 -5.95 -18.53
C GLU A 422 0.98 -7.38 -18.01
N SER A 423 1.35 -7.53 -16.73
CA SER A 423 1.56 -8.86 -16.12
C SER A 423 0.26 -9.67 -15.96
N LEU A 424 -0.91 -9.01 -15.89
CA LEU A 424 -2.23 -9.67 -15.83
C LEU A 424 -2.60 -10.45 -17.10
N ASN A 425 -1.88 -10.22 -18.21
CA ASN A 425 -2.11 -10.84 -19.52
C ASN A 425 -1.07 -11.93 -19.86
N LYS A 426 -0.25 -12.33 -18.89
CA LYS A 426 0.83 -13.33 -19.01
C LYS A 426 0.51 -14.58 -18.18
#